data_AF-G5JI19-F1
#
_entry.id   AF-G5JI19-F1
#
_cell.length_a   1.000
_cell.length_b   1.000
_cell.length_c   1.000
_cell.angle_alpha   90.00
_cell.angle_beta   90.00
_cell.angle_gamma   90.00
#
_symmetry.space_group_name_H-M   'P 1'
#
loop_
_entity.id
_entity.type
_entity.pdbx_description
1 polymer ?
#
loop_
_entity_poly.entity_id
_entity_poly.type
_entity_poly.pdbx_seq_one_letter_code
_entity_poly.pdbx_strand_id
1 'polypeptide(L)'
;MVETLNDVNKTNERVFKSGNSKAISLSKQTLQLTHFEIGDKVEVQQMNDGIFIKKKEETIEDKITNFFKNGGKYTESEIDFGESVGREI
;
A
#
# COMPACT_ATOMS: atom_id res chain seq x y z
N MET A 1 -2.87 -24.42 -26.02
CA MET A 1 -3.89 -24.53 -24.96
C MET A 1 -3.63 -23.39 -24.00
N VAL A 2 -4.51 -22.39 -23.97
CA VAL A 2 -4.40 -21.26 -23.03
C VAL A 2 -5.08 -21.75 -21.75
N GLU A 3 -4.30 -21.99 -20.70
CA GLU A 3 -4.86 -22.30 -19.39
C GLU A 3 -5.71 -21.10 -18.95
N THR A 4 -7.03 -21.32 -18.89
CA THR A 4 -7.94 -20.35 -18.31
C THR A 4 -7.60 -20.18 -16.84
N LEU A 5 -7.29 -18.95 -16.42
CA LEU A 5 -7.13 -18.47 -15.03
C LEU A 5 -8.39 -18.65 -14.15
N ASN A 6 -9.26 -19.58 -14.50
CA ASN A 6 -10.53 -19.81 -13.85
C ASN A 6 -10.30 -20.80 -12.71
N ASP A 7 -10.54 -20.32 -11.49
CA ASP A 7 -10.72 -21.08 -10.24
C ASP A 7 -9.55 -21.28 -9.26
N VAL A 8 -8.36 -20.70 -9.47
CA VAL A 8 -7.25 -21.02 -8.53
C VAL A 8 -7.44 -20.45 -7.11
N ASN A 9 -8.22 -19.38 -6.89
CA ASN A 9 -8.44 -18.82 -5.53
C ASN A 9 -9.78 -18.05 -5.40
N LYS A 10 -10.90 -18.66 -5.81
CA LYS A 10 -12.20 -18.00 -5.69
C LYS A 10 -12.76 -18.12 -4.26
N THR A 11 -12.90 -17.00 -3.56
CA THR A 11 -13.57 -16.94 -2.25
C THR A 11 -14.94 -16.27 -2.38
N ASN A 12 -15.89 -16.69 -1.54
CA ASN A 12 -17.23 -16.10 -1.49
C ASN A 12 -17.29 -15.17 -0.29
N GLU A 13 -17.46 -13.88 -0.54
CA GLU A 13 -17.44 -12.84 0.48
C GLU A 13 -18.78 -12.12 0.54
N ARG A 14 -19.11 -11.54 1.69
CA ARG A 14 -20.43 -10.93 1.92
C ARG A 14 -20.34 -9.41 1.96
N VAL A 15 -21.22 -8.75 1.20
CA VAL A 15 -21.47 -7.31 1.33
C VAL A 15 -22.51 -7.09 2.44
N PHE A 16 -22.26 -6.15 3.34
CA PHE A 16 -23.18 -5.76 4.41
C PHE A 16 -23.16 -4.25 4.69
N LYS A 17 -24.17 -3.74 5.41
CA LYS A 17 -24.26 -2.33 5.80
C LYS A 17 -23.35 -2.07 7.00
N SER A 18 -22.52 -1.02 6.93
CA SER A 18 -21.66 -0.56 8.03
C SER A 18 -21.90 0.93 8.25
N GLY A 19 -22.77 1.27 9.21
CA GLY A 19 -23.24 2.65 9.42
C GLY A 19 -23.89 3.23 8.16
N ASN A 20 -23.34 4.34 7.65
CA ASN A 20 -23.77 4.99 6.41
C ASN A 20 -23.11 4.42 5.15
N SER A 21 -22.22 3.44 5.30
CA SER A 21 -21.45 2.84 4.21
C SER A 21 -21.84 1.38 3.95
N LYS A 22 -21.26 0.80 2.91
CA LYS A 22 -21.27 -0.65 2.67
C LYS A 22 -19.86 -1.18 2.88
N ALA A 23 -19.76 -2.38 3.43
CA ALA A 23 -18.50 -3.08 3.66
C ALA A 23 -18.58 -4.47 3.03
N ILE A 24 -17.42 -4.98 2.60
CA ILE A 24 -17.22 -6.37 2.21
C ILE A 24 -16.47 -7.05 3.36
N SER A 25 -16.99 -8.14 3.90
CA SER A 25 -16.22 -8.98 4.82
C SER A 25 -15.18 -9.74 3.99
N LEU A 26 -13.91 -9.71 4.37
CA LEU A 26 -12.89 -10.58 3.79
C LEU A 26 -12.55 -11.68 4.79
N SER A 27 -12.65 -12.93 4.36
CA SER A 27 -12.25 -14.08 5.16
C SER A 27 -10.74 -14.05 5.45
N LYS A 28 -10.31 -14.74 6.52
CA LYS A 28 -8.89 -14.87 6.88
C LYS A 28 -8.05 -15.44 5.73
N GLN A 29 -8.63 -16.36 4.95
CA GLN A 29 -7.99 -16.95 3.77
C GLN A 29 -7.73 -15.89 2.70
N THR A 30 -8.75 -15.08 2.38
CA THR A 30 -8.60 -13.98 1.41
C THR A 30 -7.54 -12.97 1.85
N LEU A 31 -7.50 -12.58 3.13
CA LEU A 31 -6.48 -11.66 3.66
C LEU A 31 -5.06 -12.22 3.53
N GLN A 32 -4.87 -13.52 3.77
CA GLN A 32 -3.57 -14.19 3.63
C GLN A 32 -3.13 -14.26 2.17
N LEU A 33 -4.04 -14.57 1.25
CA LEU A 33 -3.74 -14.64 -0.18
C LEU A 33 -3.36 -13.27 -0.77
N THR A 34 -4.02 -12.20 -0.30
CA THR A 34 -3.78 -10.83 -0.78
C THR A 34 -2.75 -10.05 0.03
N HIS A 35 -2.23 -10.65 1.12
CA HIS A 35 -1.32 -10.01 2.07
C HIS A 35 -1.86 -8.68 2.64
N PHE A 36 -3.19 -8.52 2.76
CA PHE A 36 -3.80 -7.36 3.40
C PHE A 36 -3.76 -7.48 4.92
N GLU A 37 -3.47 -6.37 5.58
CA GLU A 37 -3.53 -6.23 7.03
C GLU A 37 -4.62 -5.24 7.46
N ILE A 38 -5.04 -5.35 8.72
CA ILE A 38 -6.01 -4.42 9.30
C ILE A 38 -5.36 -3.04 9.38
N GLY A 39 -5.97 -2.05 8.72
CA GLY A 39 -5.46 -0.68 8.66
C GLY A 39 -4.80 -0.32 7.33
N ASP A 40 -4.58 -1.28 6.44
CA ASP A 40 -4.09 -1.02 5.09
C ASP A 40 -5.02 -0.08 4.33
N LYS A 41 -4.41 0.89 3.62
CA LYS A 41 -5.12 1.71 2.65
C LYS A 41 -5.11 1.01 1.30
N VAL A 42 -6.27 0.95 0.66
CA VAL A 42 -6.45 0.31 -0.63
C VAL A 42 -6.96 1.31 -1.67
N GLU A 43 -6.59 1.08 -2.92
CA GLU A 43 -7.19 1.74 -4.07
C GLU A 43 -8.22 0.79 -4.69
N VAL A 44 -9.39 1.31 -5.03
CA VAL A 44 -10.48 0.55 -5.65
C VAL A 44 -10.73 1.11 -7.04
N GLN A 45 -10.63 0.25 -8.06
CA GLN A 45 -10.88 0.60 -9.45
C GLN A 45 -12.00 -0.26 -10.03
N GLN A 46 -12.89 0.32 -10.82
CA GLN A 46 -13.90 -0.44 -11.55
C GLN A 46 -13.26 -1.06 -12.79
N MET A 47 -13.43 -2.37 -12.98
CA MET A 47 -12.95 -3.07 -14.18
C MET A 47 -14.06 -3.98 -14.71
N ASN A 48 -14.54 -3.71 -15.92
CA ASN A 48 -15.61 -4.46 -16.58
C ASN A 48 -16.84 -4.63 -15.67
N ASP A 49 -17.08 -5.87 -15.21
CA ASP A 49 -18.21 -6.29 -14.38
C ASP A 49 -17.83 -6.50 -12.90
N GLY A 50 -16.76 -5.85 -12.43
CA GLY A 50 -16.26 -6.02 -11.08
C GLY A 50 -15.46 -4.84 -10.55
N ILE A 51 -14.94 -5.03 -9.35
CA ILE A 51 -14.01 -4.11 -8.70
C ILE A 51 -12.65 -4.80 -8.54
N PHE A 52 -11.60 -4.07 -8.86
CA PHE A 52 -10.24 -4.45 -8.57
C PHE A 52 -9.74 -3.65 -7.38
N ILE A 53 -9.22 -4.34 -6.37
CA ILE A 53 -8.73 -3.76 -5.13
C ILE A 53 -7.26 -4.10 -5.00
N LYS A 54 -6.41 -3.08 -4.87
CA LYS A 54 -4.97 -3.24 -4.63
C LYS A 54 -4.53 -2.39 -3.45
N LYS A 55 -3.42 -2.74 -2.80
CA LYS A 55 -2.80 -1.84 -1.80
C LYS A 55 -2.51 -0.51 -2.48
N LYS A 56 -2.84 0.59 -1.79
CA LYS A 56 -2.43 1.92 -2.25
C LYS A 56 -0.93 2.00 -2.04
N GLU A 57 -0.17 2.10 -3.12
CA GLU A 57 1.25 2.42 -3.03
C GLU A 57 1.40 3.83 -2.46
N GLU A 58 2.25 3.98 -1.45
CA GLU A 58 2.62 5.31 -0.97
C GLU A 58 3.40 6.01 -2.08
N THR A 59 2.82 7.10 -2.59
CA THR A 59 3.51 7.96 -3.54
C THR A 59 4.73 8.60 -2.86
N ILE A 60 5.71 9.03 -3.66
CA ILE A 60 6.84 9.81 -3.15
C ILE A 60 6.33 11.05 -2.39
N GLU A 61 5.25 11.67 -2.86
CA GLU A 61 4.59 12.80 -2.19
C GLU A 61 3.99 12.42 -0.84
N ASP A 62 3.33 11.27 -0.73
CA ASP A 62 2.80 10.74 0.54
C ASP A 62 3.96 10.48 1.52
N LYS A 63 5.09 9.95 1.04
CA LYS A 63 6.30 9.73 1.84
C LYS A 63 6.94 11.03 2.32
N ILE A 64 7.11 12.01 1.43
CA ILE A 64 7.66 13.33 1.77
C ILE A 64 6.76 14.03 2.79
N THR A 65 5.44 14.00 2.55
CA THR A 65 4.47 14.61 3.47
C THR A 65 4.50 13.94 4.83
N ASN A 66 4.56 12.60 4.88
CA ASN A 66 4.68 11.86 6.12
C ASN A 66 6.02 12.13 6.83
N PHE A 67 7.13 12.26 6.08
CA PHE A 67 8.43 12.60 6.64
C PHE A 67 8.38 13.94 7.39
N PHE A 68 7.88 15.00 6.74
CA PHE A 68 7.75 16.30 7.39
C PHE A 68 6.72 16.33 8.52
N LYS A 69 5.57 15.63 8.37
CA LYS A 69 4.55 15.53 9.44
C LYS A 69 5.07 14.82 10.69
N ASN A 70 5.92 13.81 10.53
CA ASN A 70 6.48 13.04 11.65
C ASN A 70 7.79 13.65 12.19
N GLY A 71 8.06 14.93 11.89
CA GLY A 71 9.19 15.66 12.46
C GLY A 71 10.51 15.53 11.72
N GLY A 72 10.51 14.94 10.51
CA GLY A 72 11.62 15.03 9.56
C GLY A 72 12.93 14.42 10.05
N LYS A 73 12.88 13.31 10.79
CA LYS A 73 14.10 12.64 11.27
C LYS A 73 14.62 11.69 10.22
N TYR A 74 15.82 11.97 9.73
CA TYR A 74 16.61 11.01 8.96
C TYR A 74 17.03 9.87 9.89
N THR A 75 16.86 8.63 9.44
CA THR A 75 17.38 7.44 10.11
C THR A 75 18.85 7.20 9.82
N GLU A 76 19.37 7.86 8.78
CA GLU A 76 20.77 7.79 8.37
C GLU A 76 21.61 8.80 9.16
N SER A 77 22.81 8.37 9.56
CA SER A 77 23.81 9.24 10.17
C SER A 77 24.35 10.24 9.14
N GLU A 78 24.65 11.45 9.61
CA GLU A 78 25.29 12.49 8.80
C GLU A 78 26.60 11.96 8.18
N ILE A 79 26.79 12.22 6.89
CA ILE A 79 27.97 11.77 6.15
C ILE A 79 29.14 12.69 6.56
N ASP A 80 30.19 12.11 7.14
CA ASP A 80 31.45 12.82 7.38
C ASP A 80 32.19 12.98 6.06
N PHE A 81 32.22 14.21 5.54
CA PHE A 81 32.90 14.55 4.29
C PHE A 81 34.42 14.71 4.45
N GLY A 82 34.97 14.49 5.65
CA GLY A 82 36.39 14.61 5.94
C GLY A 82 36.88 16.06 6.02
N GLU A 83 38.19 16.22 6.20
CA GLU A 83 38.81 17.54 6.35
C GLU A 83 38.82 18.34 5.04
N SER A 84 38.55 19.64 5.13
CA SER A 84 38.59 20.54 3.98
C SER A 84 40.01 20.62 3.39
N VAL A 85 40.19 20.07 2.18
CA VAL A 85 41.47 20.05 1.45
C VAL A 85 41.72 21.31 0.60
N GLY A 86 40.85 22.33 0.69
CA GLY A 86 40.97 23.55 -0.10
C GLY A 86 41.81 24.63 0.58
N ARG A 87 42.96 24.99 -0.01
CA ARG A 87 43.58 26.32 0.18
C ARG A 87 43.26 27.17 -1.04
N GLU A 88 42.51 28.25 -0.85
CA GLU A 88 42.47 29.32 -1.85
C GLU A 88 43.85 29.98 -1.90
N ILE A 89 44.39 30.15 -3.10
CA ILE A 89 45.61 30.91 -3.43
C ILE A 89 45.24 32.22 -4.10
#